data_AF-A0A529LW18-F1
#
_entry.id   AF-A0A529LW18-F1
#
_cell.length_a   1.000
_cell.length_b   1.000
_cell.length_c   1.000
_cell.angle_alpha   90.00
_cell.angle_beta   90.00
_cell.angle_gamma   90.00
#
_symmetry.space_group_name_H-M   'P 1'
#
loop_
_entity.id
_entity.type
_entity.pdbx_description
1 polymer ?
#
loop_
_entity_poly.entity_id
_entity_poly.type
_entity_poly.pdbx_seq_one_letter_code
_entity_poly.pdbx_strand_id
1 'polypeptide(L)'
;EHTAGPPSIWLHPDGNSMAWIIVDIGERDWSKLAYQFGHELSHVTANNWQADAKPAPPCQWLKEAMVEAFSPRGLGLFAKSWKTDLPFAGDNAFGDAIAGYREDIIIRYSRLADSQGLARDSAAWFSDNRSAVRPSQSLTILAQY
;
A
#
# COMPACT_ATOMS: atom_id res chain seq x y z
N GLU A 1 9.07 -7.66 20.53
CA GLU A 1 9.62 -7.85 19.17
C GLU A 1 8.51 -8.32 18.25
N HIS A 2 8.32 -7.65 17.11
CA HIS A 2 7.44 -8.12 16.03
C HIS A 2 8.31 -8.91 15.05
N THR A 3 8.06 -10.21 14.89
CA THR A 3 8.95 -11.11 14.13
C THR A 3 8.43 -11.46 12.74
N ALA A 4 7.14 -11.27 12.46
CA ALA A 4 6.49 -11.39 11.14
C ALA A 4 5.06 -10.83 11.20
N GLY A 5 4.52 -10.33 10.09
CA GLY A 5 3.14 -9.84 10.03
C GLY A 5 2.91 -8.79 8.93
N PRO A 6 1.65 -8.37 8.69
CA PRO A 6 1.37 -7.30 7.74
C PRO A 6 2.09 -6.00 8.16
N PRO A 7 2.47 -5.14 7.20
CA PRO A 7 2.97 -3.82 7.53
C PRO A 7 1.94 -3.07 8.39
N SER A 8 2.42 -2.23 9.30
CA SER A 8 1.55 -1.55 10.26
C SER A 8 2.17 -0.26 10.82
N ILE A 9 1.32 0.59 11.38
CA ILE A 9 1.73 1.83 12.06
C ILE A 9 1.38 1.72 13.53
N TRP A 10 2.37 1.90 14.40
CA TRP A 10 2.17 1.93 15.84
C TRP A 10 2.45 3.33 16.37
N LEU A 11 1.55 3.88 17.16
CA LEU A 11 1.81 5.13 17.86
C LEU A 11 2.69 4.90 19.06
N HIS A 12 3.65 5.80 19.25
CA HIS A 12 4.50 5.71 20.42
C HIS A 12 3.66 5.91 21.70
N PRO A 13 3.79 5.04 22.73
CA PRO A 13 2.87 5.04 23.87
C PRO A 13 2.90 6.30 24.75
N ASP A 14 3.92 7.16 24.59
CA ASP A 14 4.13 8.35 25.43
C ASP A 14 3.37 9.60 24.94
N GLY A 15 2.53 9.48 23.91
CA GLY A 15 1.70 10.58 23.42
C GLY A 15 2.44 11.61 22.57
N ASN A 16 3.66 11.33 22.13
CA ASN A 16 4.36 12.17 21.15
C ASN A 16 3.71 12.09 19.77
N SER A 17 3.95 13.10 18.91
CA SER A 17 3.65 13.11 17.47
C SER A 17 4.48 12.08 16.66
N MET A 18 4.95 11.02 17.32
CA MET A 18 5.83 10.00 16.78
C MET A 18 5.04 8.73 16.48
N ALA A 19 5.17 8.26 15.24
CA ALA A 19 4.65 6.98 14.79
C ALA A 19 5.81 6.07 14.35
N TRP A 20 5.69 4.78 14.61
CA TRP A 20 6.56 3.73 14.09
C TRP A 20 5.91 3.09 12.88
N ILE A 21 6.62 3.08 11.76
CA ILE A 21 6.25 2.30 10.58
C ILE A 21 6.98 0.97 10.67
N ILE A 22 6.21 -0.11 10.71
CA ILE A 22 6.72 -1.48 10.77
C ILE A 22 6.46 -2.12 9.42
N VAL A 23 7.52 -2.69 8.85
CA VAL A 23 7.49 -3.39 7.56
C VAL A 23 8.02 -4.80 7.73
N ASP A 24 7.58 -5.71 6.86
CA ASP A 24 8.02 -7.10 6.80
C ASP A 24 8.72 -7.33 5.45
N ILE A 25 10.05 -7.26 5.46
CA ILE A 25 10.92 -7.33 4.29
C ILE A 25 12.07 -8.30 4.51
N GLY A 26 12.50 -8.97 3.43
CA GLY A 26 13.73 -9.74 3.43
C GLY A 26 14.98 -8.87 3.30
N GLU A 27 16.16 -9.48 3.47
CA GLU A 27 17.43 -8.79 3.19
C GLU A 27 17.44 -8.31 1.73
N ARG A 28 17.73 -7.01 1.52
CA ARG A 28 17.83 -6.37 0.18
C ARG A 28 16.52 -6.35 -0.62
N ASP A 29 15.36 -6.56 0.01
CA ASP A 29 14.05 -6.46 -0.66
C ASP A 29 13.58 -4.99 -0.76
N TRP A 30 14.34 -4.21 -1.53
CA TRP A 30 14.15 -2.76 -1.66
C TRP A 30 12.80 -2.38 -2.28
N SER A 31 12.29 -3.19 -3.20
CA SER A 31 11.00 -2.97 -3.84
C SER A 31 9.85 -3.15 -2.84
N LYS A 32 9.88 -4.23 -2.05
CA LYS A 32 8.88 -4.46 -1.00
C LYS A 32 9.00 -3.44 0.13
N LEU A 33 10.21 -3.02 0.49
CA LEU A 33 10.44 -1.92 1.43
C LEU A 33 9.78 -0.63 0.95
N ALA A 34 10.10 -0.18 -0.26
CA ALA A 34 9.56 1.05 -0.81
C ALA A 34 8.03 1.02 -0.88
N TYR A 35 7.45 -0.13 -1.25
CA TYR A 35 6.01 -0.33 -1.29
C TYR A 35 5.36 -0.28 0.10
N GLN A 36 5.81 -1.11 1.04
CA GLN A 36 5.20 -1.20 2.37
C GLN A 36 5.42 0.08 3.19
N PHE A 37 6.63 0.63 3.17
CA PHE A 37 6.92 1.89 3.84
C PHE A 37 6.09 3.03 3.23
N GLY A 38 5.97 3.10 1.91
CA GLY A 38 5.15 4.11 1.24
C GLY A 38 3.66 3.98 1.56
N HIS A 39 3.15 2.75 1.65
CA HIS A 39 1.78 2.45 2.06
C HIS A 39 1.53 2.99 3.48
N GLU A 40 2.33 2.58 4.46
CA GLU A 40 2.16 3.02 5.84
C GLU A 40 2.42 4.53 6.04
N LEU A 41 3.41 5.09 5.35
CA LEU A 41 3.65 6.54 5.41
C LEU A 41 2.45 7.32 4.88
N SER A 42 1.75 6.81 3.86
CA SER A 42 0.56 7.46 3.31
C SER A 42 -0.58 7.50 4.33
N HIS A 43 -0.78 6.43 5.11
CA HIS A 43 -1.72 6.42 6.25
C HIS A 43 -1.38 7.50 7.29
N VAL A 44 -0.09 7.72 7.59
CA VAL A 44 0.36 8.82 8.45
C VAL A 44 -0.03 10.18 7.84
N THR A 45 0.30 10.41 6.57
CA THR A 45 -0.02 11.71 5.93
C THR A 45 -1.53 11.97 5.80
N ALA A 46 -2.35 10.94 5.68
CA ALA A 46 -3.80 11.03 5.61
C ALA A 46 -4.46 11.29 6.98
N ASN A 47 -3.68 11.50 8.05
CA ASN A 47 -4.15 11.59 9.43
C ASN A 47 -5.03 10.38 9.82
N ASN A 48 -4.70 9.21 9.26
CA ASN A 48 -5.36 7.94 9.57
C ASN A 48 -4.67 7.23 10.75
N TRP A 49 -4.28 7.99 11.77
CA TRP A 49 -3.50 7.52 12.91
C TRP A 49 -3.83 8.37 14.16
N GLN A 50 -4.26 7.69 15.22
CA GLN A 50 -4.45 8.12 16.61
C GLN A 50 -4.15 6.87 17.46
N ALA A 51 -3.85 7.03 18.75
CA ALA A 51 -3.43 5.90 19.58
C ALA A 51 -4.49 4.79 19.61
N ASP A 52 -5.73 5.16 19.29
CA ASP A 52 -6.93 4.36 19.16
C ASP A 52 -7.65 4.53 17.81
N ALA A 53 -7.01 5.11 16.77
CA ALA A 53 -7.57 5.20 15.42
C ALA A 53 -7.64 3.81 14.80
N LYS A 54 -8.59 3.03 15.26
CA LYS A 54 -8.98 1.80 14.63
C LYS A 54 -9.58 2.17 13.28
N PRO A 55 -9.25 1.43 12.23
CA PRO A 55 -10.01 1.40 11.01
C PRO A 55 -11.52 1.39 11.31
N ALA A 56 -12.20 2.51 11.09
CA ALA A 56 -13.58 2.71 11.49
C ALA A 56 -14.45 2.98 10.24
N PRO A 57 -15.56 2.25 10.08
CA PRO A 57 -16.58 2.60 9.10
C PRO A 57 -17.04 4.06 9.26
N PRO A 58 -17.53 4.71 8.18
CA PRO A 58 -17.86 4.13 6.88
C PRO A 58 -16.80 4.33 5.78
N CYS A 59 -15.69 5.03 6.07
CA CYS A 59 -14.75 5.49 5.04
C CYS A 59 -13.42 4.72 5.00
N GLN A 60 -13.25 3.66 5.78
CA GLN A 60 -11.98 2.93 5.83
C GLN A 60 -11.55 2.42 4.45
N TRP A 61 -12.46 1.79 3.71
CA TRP A 61 -12.21 1.30 2.36
C TRP A 61 -11.69 2.39 1.41
N LEU A 62 -12.16 3.63 1.56
CA LEU A 62 -11.74 4.75 0.73
C LEU A 62 -10.32 5.19 1.10
N LYS A 63 -10.00 5.21 2.39
CA LYS A 63 -8.66 5.51 2.88
C LYS A 63 -7.64 4.48 2.40
N GLU A 64 -7.97 3.20 2.53
CA GLU A 64 -7.15 2.10 1.99
C GLU A 64 -6.98 2.23 0.48
N ALA A 65 -8.04 2.56 -0.27
CA ALA A 65 -7.93 2.75 -1.72
C ALA A 65 -7.03 3.92 -2.11
N MET A 66 -7.04 5.02 -1.35
CA MET A 66 -6.14 6.14 -1.57
C MET A 66 -4.69 5.75 -1.30
N VAL A 67 -4.43 5.18 -0.12
CA VAL A 67 -3.08 4.75 0.29
C VAL A 67 -2.52 3.70 -0.67
N GLU A 68 -3.34 2.72 -1.04
CA GLU A 68 -2.95 1.67 -1.98
C GLU A 68 -2.69 2.21 -3.38
N ALA A 69 -3.36 3.29 -3.81
CA ALA A 69 -3.05 3.95 -5.09
C ALA A 69 -1.74 4.76 -5.04
N PHE A 70 -1.39 5.31 -3.87
CA PHE A 70 -0.14 6.05 -3.70
C PHE A 70 1.09 5.15 -3.73
N SER A 71 1.01 3.92 -3.23
CA SER A 71 2.13 2.96 -3.22
C SER A 71 2.73 2.67 -4.62
N PRO A 72 1.96 2.21 -5.64
CA PRO A 72 2.49 2.00 -6.98
C PRO A 72 2.85 3.32 -7.69
N ARG A 73 2.27 4.45 -7.30
CA ARG A 73 2.71 5.76 -7.79
C ARG A 73 4.11 6.11 -7.24
N GLY A 74 4.33 5.90 -5.95
CA GLY A 74 5.61 6.09 -5.28
C GLY A 74 6.70 5.20 -5.90
N LEU A 75 6.41 3.91 -6.10
CA LEU A 75 7.33 3.00 -6.80
C LEU A 75 7.71 3.50 -8.19
N GLY A 76 6.77 4.07 -8.96
CA GLY A 76 7.05 4.59 -10.30
C GLY A 76 7.97 5.81 -10.27
N LEU A 77 7.77 6.72 -9.31
CA LEU A 77 8.66 7.86 -9.10
C LEU A 77 10.05 7.41 -8.64
N PHE A 78 10.11 6.43 -7.74
CA PHE A 78 11.36 5.90 -7.21
C PHE A 78 12.17 5.16 -8.29
N ALA A 79 11.53 4.30 -9.09
CA ALA A 79 12.15 3.63 -10.24
C ALA A 79 12.77 4.63 -11.22
N LYS A 80 12.07 5.74 -11.50
CA LYS A 80 12.58 6.79 -12.39
C LYS A 80 13.76 7.53 -11.76
N SER A 81 13.64 7.94 -10.49
CA SER A 81 14.70 8.63 -9.76
C SER A 81 15.98 7.79 -9.73
N TRP A 82 15.85 6.50 -9.46
CA TRP A 82 16.99 5.59 -9.33
C TRP A 82 17.74 5.37 -10.65
N LYS A 83 17.18 5.74 -11.80
CA LYS A 83 17.92 5.74 -13.08
C LYS A 83 18.78 6.98 -13.28
N THR A 84 18.47 8.08 -12.60
CA THR A 84 19.09 9.39 -12.83
C THR A 84 19.86 9.94 -11.62
N ASP A 85 19.50 9.52 -10.42
CA ASP A 85 20.06 9.94 -9.14
C ASP A 85 20.21 8.71 -8.23
N LEU A 86 21.29 7.97 -8.49
CA LEU A 86 21.54 6.69 -7.85
C LEU A 86 22.16 6.91 -6.46
N PRO A 87 21.65 6.27 -5.38
CA PRO A 87 22.30 6.29 -4.06
C PRO A 87 23.73 5.76 -4.12
N PHE A 88 23.98 4.71 -4.92
CA PHE A 88 25.30 4.16 -5.16
C PHE A 88 25.54 3.89 -6.66
N ALA A 89 26.81 4.00 -7.07
CA ALA A 89 27.19 3.73 -8.45
C ALA A 89 26.89 2.27 -8.84
N GLY A 90 26.20 2.08 -9.97
CA GLY A 90 25.82 0.75 -10.48
C GLY A 90 24.41 0.28 -10.10
N ASP A 91 23.67 1.07 -9.32
CA ASP A 91 22.32 0.68 -8.86
C ASP A 91 21.20 0.84 -9.92
N ASN A 92 21.52 1.15 -11.18
CA ASN A 92 20.51 1.46 -12.20
C ASN A 92 19.58 0.26 -12.48
N ALA A 93 20.09 -0.95 -12.29
CA ALA A 93 19.30 -2.18 -12.40
C ALA A 93 18.20 -2.28 -11.32
N PHE A 94 18.35 -1.66 -10.15
CA PHE A 94 17.31 -1.63 -9.13
C PHE A 94 16.12 -0.77 -9.56
N GLY A 95 16.34 0.30 -10.32
CA GLY A 95 15.28 1.07 -10.94
C GLY A 95 14.37 0.22 -11.84
N ASP A 96 14.97 -0.68 -12.64
CA ASP A 96 14.21 -1.63 -13.46
C ASP A 96 13.47 -2.66 -12.62
N ALA A 97 14.11 -3.19 -11.57
CA ALA A 97 13.47 -4.14 -10.66
C ALA A 97 12.25 -3.55 -9.94
N ILE A 98 12.31 -2.28 -9.53
CA ILE A 98 11.18 -1.58 -8.91
C ILE A 98 10.06 -1.34 -9.93
N ALA A 99 10.41 -0.96 -11.16
CA ALA A 99 9.43 -0.79 -12.23
C ALA A 99 8.69 -2.10 -12.52
N GLY A 100 9.41 -3.22 -12.58
CA GLY A 100 8.83 -4.56 -12.73
C GLY A 100 7.91 -4.92 -11.56
N TYR A 101 8.37 -4.73 -10.32
CA TYR A 101 7.57 -5.00 -9.12
C TYR A 101 6.27 -4.20 -9.07
N ARG A 102 6.32 -2.91 -9.45
CA ARG A 102 5.14 -2.06 -9.59
C ARG A 102 4.16 -2.61 -10.63
N GLU A 103 4.67 -3.01 -11.78
CA GLU A 103 3.84 -3.54 -12.87
C GLU A 103 3.15 -4.84 -12.45
N ASP A 104 3.85 -5.72 -11.75
CA ASP A 104 3.28 -6.95 -11.19
C ASP A 104 2.13 -6.67 -10.21
N ILE A 105 2.24 -5.63 -9.37
CA ILE A 105 1.15 -5.17 -8.51
C ILE A 105 -0.06 -4.73 -9.33
N ILE A 106 0.14 -3.89 -10.34
CA ILE A 106 -0.94 -3.37 -11.19
C ILE A 106 -1.63 -4.50 -11.96
N ILE A 107 -0.85 -5.44 -12.51
CA ILE A 107 -1.38 -6.62 -13.22
C ILE A 107 -2.22 -7.47 -12.26
N ARG A 108 -1.76 -7.72 -11.04
CA ARG A 108 -2.53 -8.48 -10.04
C ARG A 108 -3.86 -7.80 -9.71
N TYR A 109 -3.86 -6.49 -9.45
CA TYR A 109 -5.10 -5.76 -9.18
C TYR A 109 -6.03 -5.69 -10.38
N SER A 110 -5.48 -5.56 -11.59
CA SER A 110 -6.27 -5.55 -12.82
C SER A 110 -6.98 -6.89 -13.03
N ARG A 111 -6.25 -8.01 -12.88
CA ARG A 111 -6.82 -9.37 -12.94
C ARG A 111 -7.90 -9.58 -11.89
N LEU A 112 -7.69 -9.06 -10.69
CA LEU A 112 -8.68 -9.14 -9.64
C LEU A 112 -9.95 -8.36 -9.98
N ALA A 113 -9.80 -7.10 -10.42
CA ALA A 113 -10.90 -6.26 -10.87
C ALA A 113 -11.70 -6.94 -11.98
N ASP A 114 -11.03 -7.56 -12.96
CA ASP A 114 -11.67 -8.33 -14.02
C ASP A 114 -12.46 -9.52 -13.47
N SER A 115 -11.84 -10.30 -12.57
CA SER A 115 -12.47 -11.49 -11.97
C SER A 115 -13.74 -11.15 -11.17
N GLN A 116 -13.81 -9.93 -10.64
CA GLN A 116 -14.95 -9.42 -9.87
C GLN A 116 -15.96 -8.66 -10.72
N GLY A 117 -15.68 -8.42 -12.00
CA GLY A 117 -16.53 -7.64 -12.89
C GLY A 117 -16.42 -6.12 -12.68
N LEU A 118 -15.53 -5.65 -11.80
CA LEU A 118 -15.29 -4.23 -11.54
C LEU A 118 -14.87 -3.47 -12.80
N ALA A 119 -14.07 -4.12 -13.67
CA ALA A 119 -13.54 -3.51 -14.89
C ALA A 119 -14.60 -3.25 -15.98
N ARG A 120 -15.77 -3.91 -15.91
CA ARG A 120 -16.84 -3.75 -16.91
C ARG A 120 -17.71 -2.53 -16.63
N ASP A 121 -18.12 -2.38 -15.37
CA ASP A 121 -18.89 -1.24 -14.87
C ASP A 121 -18.62 -1.08 -13.37
N SER A 122 -17.72 -0.17 -13.04
CA SER A 122 -17.29 0.04 -11.65
C SER A 122 -18.38 0.67 -10.78
N ALA A 123 -19.30 1.43 -11.36
CA ALA A 123 -20.39 2.07 -10.63
C ALA A 123 -21.46 1.06 -10.27
N ALA A 124 -21.87 0.23 -11.22
CA ALA A 124 -22.79 -0.88 -10.96
C ALA A 124 -22.20 -1.87 -9.96
N TRP A 125 -20.94 -2.28 -10.16
CA TRP A 125 -20.24 -3.16 -9.23
C TRP A 125 -20.21 -2.59 -7.81
N PHE A 126 -19.85 -1.31 -7.65
CA PHE A 126 -19.81 -0.70 -6.32
C PHE A 126 -21.19 -0.63 -5.68
N SER A 127 -22.23 -0.29 -6.46
CA SER A 127 -23.62 -0.29 -5.97
C SER A 127 -24.00 -1.64 -5.38
N ASP A 128 -23.66 -2.73 -6.07
CA ASP A 128 -23.99 -4.10 -5.69
C ASP A 128 -23.15 -4.60 -4.50
N ASN A 129 -21.90 -4.14 -4.36
CA ASN A 129 -20.94 -4.65 -3.37
C ASN A 129 -20.68 -3.72 -2.17
N ARG A 130 -21.27 -2.52 -2.13
CA ARG A 130 -20.99 -1.49 -1.10
C ARG A 130 -21.16 -1.95 0.35
N SER A 131 -22.06 -2.90 0.63
CA SER A 131 -22.28 -3.42 1.99
C SER A 131 -21.10 -4.26 2.49
N ALA A 132 -20.42 -4.97 1.58
CA ALA A 132 -19.21 -5.73 1.87
C ALA A 132 -17.96 -4.85 1.88
N VAL A 133 -17.90 -3.83 1.01
CA VAL A 133 -16.74 -2.92 0.89
C VAL A 133 -16.63 -1.97 2.08
N ARG A 134 -17.73 -1.35 2.53
CA ARG A 134 -17.72 -0.31 3.58
C ARG A 134 -17.07 -0.70 4.91
N PRO A 135 -17.30 -1.90 5.47
CA PRO A 135 -16.64 -2.33 6.70
C PRO A 135 -15.23 -2.89 6.48
N SER A 136 -14.78 -3.04 5.23
CA SER A 136 -13.50 -3.67 4.95
C SER A 136 -12.33 -2.80 5.42
N GLN A 137 -11.42 -3.41 6.17
CA GLN A 137 -10.15 -2.81 6.61
C GLN A 137 -9.02 -3.01 5.59
N SER A 138 -9.31 -3.69 4.48
CA SER A 138 -8.32 -3.99 3.47
C SER A 138 -8.99 -4.17 2.11
N LEU A 139 -8.35 -3.67 1.06
CA LEU A 139 -8.73 -4.08 -0.30
C LEU A 139 -8.47 -5.59 -0.53
N THR A 140 -7.69 -6.23 0.35
CA THR A 140 -7.31 -7.65 0.33
C THR A 140 -8.45 -8.61 0.76
N ILE A 141 -9.58 -8.12 1.30
CA ILE A 141 -10.81 -8.97 1.37
C ILE A 141 -11.28 -9.37 -0.05
N LEU A 142 -10.76 -8.70 -1.09
CA LEU A 142 -10.95 -9.08 -2.49
C LEU A 142 -9.78 -9.90 -3.04
N ALA A 143 -8.58 -9.87 -2.45
CA ALA A 143 -7.38 -10.53 -2.94
C ALA A 143 -6.79 -11.46 -1.85
N GLN A 144 -7.21 -12.71 -1.76
CA GLN A 144 -6.53 -13.64 -0.85
C GLN A 144 -5.11 -13.96 -1.35
N TYR A 145 -4.11 -13.52 -0.57
CA TYR A 145 -2.67 -13.83 -0.53
C TYR A 145 -1.84 -13.60 -1.80
#